data_AF-A0A5P0ZMR4-F1
#
_entry.id   AF-A0A5P0ZMR4-F1
#
_cell.length_a   1.000
_cell.length_b   1.000
_cell.length_c   1.000
_cell.angle_alpha   90.00
_cell.angle_beta   90.00
_cell.angle_gamma   90.00
#
_symmetry.space_group_name_H-M   'P 1'
#
loop_
_entity.id
_entity.type
_entity.pdbx_description
1 polymer ?
#
loop_
_entity_poly.entity_id
_entity_poly.type
_entity_poly.pdbx_seq_one_letter_code
_entity_poly.pdbx_strand_id
1 'polypeptide(L)'
;MRIEELINKYSDRLTENDYQLLSIILKNKKILSNLNSKEISDIVYSSPAGLTRLAKKLNFTGFSEFKYFLKNDADNSGPLEPNQLDILINDMNDTIKLLSQTNMTPLTTYIHNAKRIYIYGTGWGEKRAADLIARNFLAYNILFYKIPAFTELEWVLNDITENDILFVISFSGENTDLNKSLKKLKLKNVPYISITPLSKNTLASRATYNMYYSTTILNISTAPNTEYNYFSPLELVADALFRSYIDTYPK
;
A
#
# COMPACT_ATOMS: atom_id res chain seq x y z
N MET A 1 22.61 7.46 -14.15
CA MET A 1 21.62 7.85 -15.16
C MET A 1 21.07 6.57 -15.75
N ARG A 2 19.76 6.34 -15.68
CA ARG A 2 19.12 5.09 -16.13
C ARG A 2 18.88 5.14 -17.64
N ILE A 3 18.72 3.97 -18.27
CA ILE A 3 18.46 3.91 -19.72
C ILE A 3 17.15 4.60 -20.12
N GLU A 4 16.14 4.57 -19.27
CA GLU A 4 14.85 5.23 -19.50
C GLU A 4 15.00 6.77 -19.55
N GLU A 5 15.92 7.34 -18.76
CA GLU A 5 16.25 8.77 -18.80
C GLU A 5 16.95 9.15 -20.11
N LEU A 6 17.82 8.28 -20.64
CA LEU A 6 18.47 8.48 -21.94
C LEU A 6 17.47 8.40 -23.10
N ILE A 7 16.54 7.44 -23.06
CA ILE A 7 15.48 7.30 -24.06
C ILE A 7 14.60 8.56 -24.09
N ASN A 8 14.18 9.05 -22.92
CA ASN A 8 13.40 10.28 -22.82
C ASN A 8 14.19 11.51 -23.28
N LYS A 9 15.47 11.62 -22.91
CA LYS A 9 16.32 12.75 -23.29
C LYS A 9 16.57 12.83 -24.80
N TYR A 10 16.58 11.70 -25.49
CA TYR A 10 16.86 11.62 -26.94
C TYR A 10 15.65 11.14 -27.75
N SER A 11 14.43 11.28 -27.22
CA SER A 11 13.18 10.81 -27.84
C SER A 11 13.03 11.31 -29.28
N ASP A 12 13.42 12.56 -29.53
CA ASP A 12 13.29 13.23 -30.84
C ASP A 12 14.18 12.61 -31.94
N ARG A 13 15.14 11.76 -31.55
CA ARG A 13 16.06 11.05 -32.47
C ARG A 13 15.61 9.63 -32.78
N LEU A 14 14.61 9.12 -32.05
CA LEU A 14 14.16 7.73 -32.10
C LEU A 14 12.94 7.59 -33.01
N THR A 15 12.92 6.54 -33.81
CA THR A 15 11.74 6.15 -34.62
C THR A 15 10.91 5.09 -33.90
N GLU A 16 9.71 4.79 -34.39
CA GLU A 16 8.89 3.69 -33.85
C GLU A 16 9.64 2.35 -33.84
N ASN A 17 10.42 2.06 -34.89
CA ASN A 17 11.26 0.87 -34.94
C ASN A 17 12.36 0.88 -33.87
N ASP A 18 12.92 2.04 -33.54
CA ASP A 18 13.90 2.16 -32.44
C ASP A 18 13.23 1.85 -31.09
N TYR A 19 11.99 2.30 -30.87
CA TYR A 19 11.24 1.96 -29.66
C TYR A 19 10.91 0.47 -29.56
N GLN A 20 10.58 -0.17 -30.68
CA GLN A 20 10.37 -1.62 -30.70
C GLN A 20 11.66 -2.37 -30.34
N LEU A 21 12.79 -1.99 -30.93
CA LEU A 21 14.11 -2.54 -30.61
C LEU A 21 14.46 -2.35 -29.13
N LEU A 22 14.29 -1.12 -28.62
CA LEU A 22 14.54 -0.82 -27.21
C LEU A 22 13.63 -1.64 -26.29
N SER A 23 12.35 -1.83 -26.63
CA SER A 23 11.45 -2.65 -25.81
C SER A 23 11.92 -4.10 -25.66
N ILE A 24 12.45 -4.70 -26.74
CA ILE A 24 13.00 -6.06 -26.73
C ILE A 24 14.29 -6.10 -25.91
N ILE A 25 15.15 -5.10 -26.09
CA ILE A 25 16.43 -4.98 -25.38
C ILE A 25 16.21 -4.81 -23.87
N LEU A 26 15.30 -3.92 -23.47
CA LEU A 26 15.00 -3.62 -22.08
C LEU A 26 14.32 -4.79 -21.34
N LYS A 27 13.47 -5.57 -22.03
CA LYS A 27 12.85 -6.77 -21.46
C LYS A 27 13.86 -7.91 -21.23
N ASN A 28 14.97 -7.92 -21.97
CA ASN A 28 15.93 -9.02 -21.99
C ASN A 28 17.35 -8.60 -21.56
N LYS A 29 17.51 -7.46 -20.85
CA LYS A 29 18.83 -6.86 -20.48
C LYS A 29 19.85 -7.89 -19.98
N LYS A 30 19.44 -8.78 -19.06
CA LYS A 30 20.30 -9.81 -18.43
C LYS A 30 20.76 -10.92 -19.38
N ILE A 31 19.91 -11.29 -20.35
CA ILE A 31 20.23 -12.32 -21.34
C ILE A 31 21.15 -11.72 -22.40
N LEU A 32 20.77 -10.54 -22.92
CA LEU A 32 21.49 -9.87 -24.01
C LEU A 32 22.87 -9.36 -23.59
N SER A 33 23.09 -9.01 -22.32
CA SER A 33 24.41 -8.57 -21.82
C SER A 33 25.51 -9.64 -22.00
N ASN A 34 25.13 -10.92 -22.11
CA ASN A 34 26.05 -12.05 -22.28
C ASN A 34 26.26 -12.47 -23.75
N LEU A 35 25.49 -11.92 -24.69
CA LEU A 35 25.52 -12.32 -26.11
C LEU A 35 26.36 -11.37 -26.96
N ASN A 36 26.94 -11.83 -28.06
CA ASN A 36 27.67 -10.97 -28.99
C ASN A 36 26.71 -10.16 -29.88
N SER A 37 27.22 -9.13 -30.57
CA SER A 37 26.39 -8.20 -31.35
C SER A 37 25.60 -8.84 -32.49
N LYS A 38 26.05 -10.00 -33.00
CA LYS A 38 25.37 -10.77 -34.04
C LYS A 38 24.20 -11.56 -33.46
N GLU A 39 24.42 -12.23 -32.33
CA GLU A 39 23.37 -12.93 -31.59
C GLU A 39 22.26 -11.98 -31.13
N ILE A 40 22.64 -10.79 -30.66
CA ILE A 40 21.66 -9.77 -30.26
C ILE A 40 20.88 -9.26 -31.48
N SER A 41 21.55 -9.06 -32.62
CA SER A 41 20.88 -8.60 -33.83
C SER A 41 19.84 -9.61 -34.34
N ASP A 42 20.10 -10.90 -34.18
CA ASP A 42 19.17 -11.97 -34.55
C ASP A 42 17.94 -12.00 -33.63
N ILE A 43 18.12 -11.79 -32.32
CA ILE A 43 17.02 -11.77 -31.32
C ILE A 43 16.12 -10.55 -31.47
N VAL A 44 16.71 -9.38 -31.75
CA VAL A 44 15.98 -8.12 -31.88
C VAL A 44 15.48 -7.87 -33.31
N TYR A 45 15.59 -8.86 -34.19
CA TYR A 45 15.23 -8.80 -35.62
C TYR A 45 15.81 -7.56 -36.32
N SER A 46 17.09 -7.29 -36.08
CA SER A 46 17.82 -6.14 -36.61
C SER A 46 19.15 -6.54 -37.24
N SER A 47 19.89 -5.57 -37.75
CA SER A 47 21.28 -5.76 -38.19
C SER A 47 22.25 -5.18 -37.16
N PRO A 48 23.51 -5.65 -37.10
CA PRO A 48 24.54 -5.03 -36.27
C PRO A 48 24.74 -3.53 -36.56
N ALA A 49 24.54 -3.11 -37.82
CA ALA A 49 24.54 -1.71 -38.22
C ALA A 49 23.34 -0.93 -37.65
N GLY A 50 22.16 -1.55 -37.61
CA GLY A 50 20.96 -1.00 -36.97
C GLY A 50 21.15 -0.75 -35.48
N LEU A 51 21.68 -1.75 -34.76
CA LEU A 51 22.01 -1.63 -33.34
C LEU A 51 23.06 -0.54 -33.05
N THR A 52 24.04 -0.38 -33.93
CA THR A 52 25.04 0.68 -33.81
C THR A 52 24.44 2.06 -34.04
N ARG A 53 23.51 2.20 -35.01
CA ARG A 53 22.78 3.47 -35.21
C ARG A 53 21.89 3.81 -34.02
N LEU A 54 21.18 2.83 -33.45
CA LEU A 54 20.38 3.00 -32.24
C LEU A 54 21.24 3.50 -31.07
N ALA A 55 22.38 2.86 -30.82
CA ALA A 55 23.32 3.27 -29.79
C ALA A 55 23.80 4.73 -29.99
N LYS A 56 24.13 5.11 -31.23
CA LYS A 56 24.52 6.50 -31.56
C LYS A 56 23.40 7.51 -31.36
N LYS A 57 22.15 7.17 -31.65
CA LYS A 57 20.98 8.03 -31.38
C LYS A 57 20.84 8.34 -29.89
N LEU A 58 21.14 7.36 -29.04
CA LEU A 58 21.20 7.49 -27.58
C LEU A 58 22.52 8.09 -27.05
N ASN A 59 23.35 8.65 -27.95
CA ASN A 59 24.60 9.34 -27.63
C ASN A 59 25.74 8.44 -27.10
N PHE A 60 25.75 7.16 -27.49
CA PHE A 60 26.90 6.27 -27.34
C PHE A 60 27.77 6.28 -28.60
N THR A 61 29.07 6.02 -28.44
CA THR A 61 30.04 5.89 -29.53
C THR A 61 29.74 4.70 -30.46
N GLY A 62 29.11 3.66 -29.93
CA GLY A 62 28.66 2.49 -30.67
C GLY A 62 27.98 1.44 -29.80
N PHE A 63 27.62 0.31 -30.42
CA PHE A 63 26.84 -0.73 -29.74
C PHE A 63 27.58 -1.39 -28.57
N SER A 64 28.92 -1.52 -28.65
CA SER A 64 29.71 -2.12 -27.56
C SER A 64 29.65 -1.29 -26.28
N GLU A 65 29.71 0.04 -26.38
CA GLU A 65 29.58 0.95 -25.24
C GLU A 65 28.14 0.91 -24.68
N PHE A 66 27.15 0.92 -25.57
CA PHE A 66 25.75 0.78 -25.15
C PHE A 66 25.49 -0.55 -24.43
N LYS A 67 26.04 -1.66 -24.93
CA LYS A 67 25.95 -2.98 -24.29
C LYS A 67 26.63 -3.00 -22.92
N TYR A 68 27.81 -2.39 -22.80
CA TYR A 68 28.51 -2.26 -21.53
C TYR A 68 27.71 -1.43 -20.51
N PHE A 69 27.08 -0.34 -20.97
CA PHE A 69 26.15 0.45 -20.16
C PHE A 69 24.95 -0.38 -19.69
N LEU A 70 24.30 -1.14 -20.58
CA LEU A 70 23.18 -2.02 -20.21
C LEU A 70 23.61 -3.13 -19.24
N LYS A 71 24.83 -3.66 -19.39
CA LYS A 71 25.39 -4.64 -18.46
C LYS A 71 25.63 -4.02 -17.09
N ASN A 72 26.23 -2.83 -17.02
CA ASN A 72 26.42 -2.13 -15.75
C ASN A 72 25.10 -1.66 -15.12
N ASP A 73 24.09 -1.30 -15.90
CA ASP A 73 22.72 -1.03 -15.43
C ASP A 73 22.08 -2.31 -14.85
N ALA A 74 22.38 -3.49 -15.41
CA ALA A 74 21.92 -4.79 -14.95
C ALA A 74 22.78 -5.42 -13.82
N ASP A 75 24.05 -5.04 -13.69
CA ASP A 75 25.00 -5.57 -12.69
C ASP A 75 25.08 -4.67 -11.45
N ASN A 76 24.81 -3.35 -11.58
CA ASN A 76 24.60 -2.46 -10.43
C ASN A 76 23.26 -2.72 -9.71
N SER A 77 22.44 -3.64 -10.22
CA SER A 77 21.49 -4.37 -9.38
C SER A 77 22.18 -5.56 -8.73
N GLY A 78 22.95 -5.31 -7.66
CA GLY A 78 23.22 -6.32 -6.65
C GLY A 78 21.91 -6.82 -6.01
N PRO A 79 21.91 -7.61 -4.91
CA PRO A 79 20.69 -7.77 -4.13
C PRO A 79 20.27 -6.38 -3.67
N LEU A 80 19.31 -5.79 -4.38
CA LEU A 80 18.78 -4.47 -4.10
C LEU A 80 18.19 -4.54 -2.70
N GLU A 81 18.73 -3.77 -1.76
CA GLU A 81 17.90 -3.27 -0.67
C GLU A 81 16.60 -2.76 -1.34
N PRO A 82 15.43 -3.31 -0.97
CA PRO A 82 14.22 -3.08 -1.73
C PRO A 82 13.98 -1.57 -1.84
N ASN A 83 13.79 -1.09 -3.06
CA ASN A 83 13.52 0.32 -3.32
C ASN A 83 12.28 0.71 -2.50
N GLN A 84 12.30 1.88 -1.85
CA GLN A 84 11.19 2.35 -1.01
C GLN A 84 9.84 2.38 -1.77
N LEU A 85 9.86 2.65 -3.08
CA LEU A 85 8.68 2.55 -3.93
C LEU A 85 8.20 1.10 -4.09
N ASP A 86 9.13 0.14 -4.23
CA ASP A 86 8.78 -1.28 -4.34
C ASP A 86 8.22 -1.79 -3.00
N ILE A 87 8.75 -1.33 -1.86
CA ILE A 87 8.20 -1.61 -0.54
C ILE A 87 6.76 -1.11 -0.43
N LEU A 88 6.52 0.15 -0.80
CA LEU A 88 5.17 0.72 -0.80
C LEU A 88 4.20 -0.06 -1.70
N ILE A 89 4.62 -0.38 -2.93
CA ILE A 89 3.83 -1.16 -3.88
C ILE A 89 3.49 -2.54 -3.30
N ASN A 90 4.48 -3.21 -2.67
CA ASN A 90 4.28 -4.51 -2.05
C ASN A 90 3.28 -4.43 -0.88
N ASP A 91 3.41 -3.44 0.00
CA ASP A 91 2.47 -3.27 1.12
C ASP A 91 1.04 -2.95 0.65
N MET A 92 0.90 -2.16 -0.42
CA MET A 92 -0.40 -1.92 -1.04
C MET A 92 -0.98 -3.21 -1.64
N ASN A 93 -0.17 -3.99 -2.36
CA ASN A 93 -0.61 -5.26 -2.96
C ASN A 93 -0.98 -6.31 -1.89
N ASP A 94 -0.18 -6.43 -0.84
CA ASP A 94 -0.45 -7.33 0.27
C ASP A 94 -1.70 -6.90 1.03
N THR A 95 -1.91 -5.60 1.22
CA THR A 95 -3.15 -5.06 1.80
C THR A 95 -4.36 -5.37 0.93
N ILE A 96 -4.29 -5.16 -0.39
CA ILE A 96 -5.38 -5.51 -1.32
C ILE A 96 -5.68 -7.00 -1.25
N LYS A 97 -4.65 -7.85 -1.20
CA LYS A 97 -4.81 -9.30 -1.05
C LYS A 97 -5.53 -9.65 0.25
N LEU A 98 -5.11 -9.07 1.39
CA LEU A 98 -5.79 -9.27 2.68
C LEU A 98 -7.25 -8.83 2.64
N LEU A 99 -7.53 -7.68 2.04
CA LEU A 99 -8.89 -7.16 1.88
C LEU A 99 -9.76 -8.09 1.02
N SER A 100 -9.23 -8.58 -0.10
CA SER A 100 -9.96 -9.52 -0.98
C SER A 100 -10.30 -10.86 -0.31
N GLN A 101 -9.52 -11.26 0.70
CA GLN A 101 -9.73 -12.49 1.46
C GLN A 101 -10.60 -12.26 2.70
N THR A 102 -10.83 -11.00 3.08
CA THR A 102 -11.62 -10.64 4.25
C THR A 102 -13.11 -10.69 3.89
N ASN A 103 -13.88 -11.48 4.63
CA ASN A 103 -15.34 -11.46 4.51
C ASN A 103 -15.87 -10.13 5.07
N MET A 104 -16.27 -9.19 4.23
CA MET A 104 -16.73 -7.87 4.71
C MET A 104 -18.20 -7.85 5.13
N THR A 105 -18.99 -8.89 4.82
CA THR A 105 -20.43 -8.92 5.10
C THR A 105 -20.79 -8.72 6.58
N PRO A 106 -20.10 -9.33 7.56
CA PRO A 106 -20.38 -9.07 8.97
C PRO A 106 -20.16 -7.59 9.35
N LEU A 107 -19.09 -6.97 8.82
CA LEU A 107 -18.77 -5.56 9.10
C LEU A 107 -19.84 -4.62 8.55
N THR A 108 -20.22 -4.81 7.28
CA THR A 108 -21.24 -3.96 6.64
C THR A 108 -22.60 -4.15 7.30
N THR A 109 -22.91 -5.37 7.77
CA THR A 109 -24.12 -5.67 8.55
C THR A 109 -24.12 -4.95 9.90
N TYR A 110 -23.00 -4.95 10.63
CA TYR A 110 -22.88 -4.19 11.88
C TYR A 110 -23.07 -2.70 11.65
N ILE A 111 -22.44 -2.14 10.61
CA ILE A 111 -22.61 -0.72 10.24
C ILE A 111 -24.08 -0.41 9.91
N HIS A 112 -24.73 -1.26 9.12
CA HIS A 112 -26.10 -1.01 8.64
C HIS A 112 -27.14 -1.01 9.77
N ASN A 113 -26.98 -1.89 10.75
CA ASN A 113 -27.95 -2.06 11.84
C ASN A 113 -27.62 -1.24 13.11
N ALA A 114 -26.46 -0.58 13.14
CA ALA A 114 -26.02 0.18 14.31
C ALA A 114 -26.93 1.39 14.58
N LYS A 115 -27.31 1.57 15.85
CA LYS A 115 -27.95 2.81 16.31
C LYS A 115 -26.96 3.97 16.33
N ARG A 116 -25.74 3.73 16.84
CA ARG A 116 -24.63 4.70 16.86
C ARG A 116 -23.35 4.00 16.47
N ILE A 117 -22.54 4.67 15.65
CA ILE A 117 -21.22 4.16 15.23
C ILE A 117 -20.18 5.12 15.77
N TYR A 118 -19.32 4.64 16.65
CA TYR A 118 -18.18 5.40 17.17
C TYR A 118 -16.90 4.99 16.48
N ILE A 119 -15.96 5.93 16.33
CA ILE A 119 -14.65 5.65 15.76
C ILE A 119 -13.54 6.38 16.51
N TYR A 120 -12.51 5.64 16.88
CA TYR A 120 -11.37 6.13 17.63
C TYR A 120 -10.06 5.73 16.97
N GLY A 121 -9.23 6.71 16.62
CA GLY A 121 -7.87 6.51 16.15
C GLY A 121 -6.86 6.81 17.25
N THR A 122 -5.91 5.89 17.48
CA THR A 122 -4.93 6.03 18.58
C THR A 122 -3.86 7.08 18.33
N GLY A 123 -3.56 7.38 17.07
CA GLY A 123 -2.53 8.32 16.64
C GLY A 123 -2.99 9.20 15.49
N TRP A 124 -2.06 9.98 14.91
CA TRP A 124 -2.38 10.96 13.86
C TRP A 124 -2.91 10.29 12.58
N GLY A 125 -2.22 9.27 12.07
CA GLY A 125 -2.64 8.60 10.84
C GLY A 125 -3.90 7.78 11.03
N GLU A 126 -4.09 7.19 12.20
CA GLU A 126 -5.31 6.48 12.56
C GLU A 126 -6.51 7.42 12.66
N LYS A 127 -6.32 8.64 13.20
CA LYS A 127 -7.35 9.69 13.20
C LYS A 127 -7.66 10.17 11.78
N ARG A 128 -6.65 10.33 10.92
CA ARG A 128 -6.85 10.65 9.50
C ARG A 128 -7.66 9.57 8.77
N ALA A 129 -7.38 8.29 9.03
CA ALA A 129 -8.16 7.19 8.47
C ALA A 129 -9.61 7.19 9.00
N ALA A 130 -9.80 7.48 10.29
CA ALA A 130 -11.13 7.65 10.87
C ALA A 130 -11.92 8.79 10.21
N ASP A 131 -11.25 9.92 9.92
CA ASP A 131 -11.86 11.04 9.18
C ASP A 131 -12.28 10.63 7.77
N LEU A 132 -11.44 9.88 7.06
CA LEU A 132 -11.74 9.39 5.72
C LEU A 132 -12.94 8.44 5.73
N ILE A 133 -12.98 7.48 6.66
CA ILE A 133 -14.13 6.57 6.84
C ILE A 133 -15.40 7.37 7.10
N ALA A 134 -15.39 8.26 8.10
CA ALA A 134 -16.55 9.08 8.44
C ALA A 134 -17.05 9.91 7.24
N ARG A 135 -16.14 10.52 6.49
CA ARG A 135 -16.45 11.32 5.29
C ARG A 135 -17.03 10.47 4.17
N ASN A 136 -16.51 9.26 3.94
CA ASN A 136 -17.03 8.35 2.92
C ASN A 136 -18.46 7.90 3.26
N PHE A 137 -18.70 7.43 4.48
CA PHE A 137 -20.01 6.96 4.94
C PHE A 137 -21.06 8.08 5.05
N LEU A 138 -20.65 9.34 5.21
CA LEU A 138 -21.55 10.48 5.13
C LEU A 138 -22.29 10.56 3.78
N ALA A 139 -21.68 10.10 2.68
CA ALA A 139 -22.35 10.02 1.38
C ALA A 139 -23.55 9.05 1.37
N TYR A 140 -23.62 8.16 2.36
CA TYR A 140 -24.72 7.22 2.60
C TYR A 140 -25.62 7.62 3.78
N ASN A 141 -25.49 8.85 4.29
CA ASN A 141 -26.19 9.34 5.49
C ASN A 141 -25.92 8.50 6.75
N ILE A 142 -24.75 7.84 6.81
CA ILE A 142 -24.31 7.06 7.97
C ILE A 142 -23.28 7.87 8.72
N LEU A 143 -23.58 8.17 9.98
CA LEU A 143 -22.76 9.03 10.83
C LEU A 143 -21.81 8.19 11.68
N PHE A 144 -20.52 8.51 11.58
CA PHE A 144 -19.47 8.02 12.46
C PHE A 144 -19.12 9.12 13.47
N TYR A 145 -19.42 8.88 14.74
CA TYR A 145 -19.07 9.76 15.85
C TYR A 145 -17.59 9.60 16.20
N LYS A 146 -16.78 10.54 15.72
CA LYS A 146 -15.33 10.54 15.93
C LYS A 146 -15.01 10.92 17.37
N ILE A 147 -14.19 10.11 18.02
CA ILE A 147 -13.75 10.32 19.39
C ILE A 147 -12.40 11.04 19.37
N PRO A 148 -12.30 12.28 19.92
CA PRO A 148 -11.13 13.13 19.73
C PRO A 148 -9.90 12.67 20.54
N ALA A 149 -10.14 12.12 21.74
CA ALA A 149 -9.10 11.73 22.68
C ALA A 149 -9.54 10.57 23.59
N PHE A 150 -8.58 10.02 24.33
CA PHE A 150 -8.79 8.88 25.22
C PHE A 150 -9.79 9.18 26.35
N THR A 151 -9.83 10.42 26.85
CA THR A 151 -10.79 10.86 27.87
C THR A 151 -12.23 10.71 27.40
N GLU A 152 -12.54 11.17 26.19
CA GLU A 152 -13.88 11.05 25.60
C GLU A 152 -14.20 9.61 25.21
N LEU A 153 -13.19 8.79 24.88
CA LEU A 153 -13.38 7.35 24.71
C LEU A 153 -13.92 6.74 26.00
N GLU A 154 -13.36 7.08 27.17
CA GLU A 154 -13.89 6.58 28.45
C GLU A 154 -15.35 6.97 28.69
N TRP A 155 -15.75 8.19 28.31
CA TRP A 155 -17.14 8.63 28.40
C TRP A 155 -18.04 7.76 27.53
N VAL A 156 -17.66 7.56 26.26
CA VAL A 156 -18.38 6.68 25.33
C VAL A 156 -18.47 5.26 25.87
N LEU A 157 -17.38 4.69 26.39
CA LEU A 157 -17.35 3.32 26.93
C LEU A 157 -18.29 3.12 28.13
N ASN A 158 -18.64 4.18 28.86
CA ASN A 158 -19.59 4.10 29.97
C ASN A 158 -21.05 4.04 29.46
N ASP A 159 -21.37 4.72 28.36
CA ASP A 159 -22.75 4.90 27.86
C ASP A 159 -23.08 4.08 26.61
N ILE A 160 -22.09 3.44 26.00
CA ILE A 160 -22.25 2.56 24.84
C ILE A 160 -23.05 1.31 25.22
N THR A 161 -23.93 0.87 24.31
CA THR A 161 -24.83 -0.29 24.48
C THR A 161 -24.67 -1.28 23.33
N GLU A 162 -25.29 -2.45 23.45
CA GLU A 162 -25.23 -3.54 22.46
C GLU A 162 -25.80 -3.18 21.08
N ASN A 163 -26.52 -2.05 20.99
CA ASN A 163 -27.05 -1.52 19.72
C ASN A 163 -26.08 -0.57 19.01
N ASP A 164 -24.92 -0.31 19.60
CA ASP A 164 -23.88 0.55 19.04
C ASP A 164 -22.66 -0.28 18.63
N ILE A 165 -21.78 0.32 17.82
CA ILE A 165 -20.52 -0.32 17.45
C ILE A 165 -19.37 0.67 17.61
N LEU A 166 -18.20 0.16 18.01
CA LEU A 166 -16.97 0.94 18.12
C LEU A 166 -15.94 0.45 17.11
N PHE A 167 -15.40 1.36 16.32
CA PHE A 167 -14.17 1.15 15.55
C PHE A 167 -12.96 1.67 16.32
N VAL A 168 -11.91 0.85 16.41
CA VAL A 168 -10.62 1.23 16.99
C VAL A 168 -9.54 1.02 15.94
N ILE A 169 -8.90 2.11 15.53
CA ILE A 169 -7.80 2.11 14.57
C ILE A 169 -6.50 2.30 15.34
N SER A 170 -5.58 1.35 15.22
CA SER A 170 -4.29 1.40 15.94
C SER A 170 -3.17 0.75 15.15
N PHE A 171 -2.02 1.41 15.06
CA PHE A 171 -0.85 0.84 14.40
C PHE A 171 -0.24 -0.34 15.19
N SER A 172 -0.04 -0.21 16.51
CA SER A 172 0.57 -1.30 17.30
C SER A 172 -0.45 -2.28 17.88
N GLY A 173 -1.65 -1.81 18.23
CA GLY A 173 -2.65 -2.61 18.94
C GLY A 173 -2.28 -2.99 20.39
N GLU A 174 -1.20 -2.43 20.94
CA GLU A 174 -0.63 -2.82 22.25
C GLU A 174 -0.73 -1.77 23.35
N ASN A 175 -1.48 -0.68 23.14
CA ASN A 175 -1.68 0.32 24.19
C ASN A 175 -2.39 -0.31 25.41
N THR A 176 -1.70 -0.33 26.56
CA THR A 176 -2.14 -1.04 27.77
C THR A 176 -3.42 -0.45 28.37
N ASP A 177 -3.53 0.88 28.40
CA ASP A 177 -4.68 1.57 28.98
C ASP A 177 -5.92 1.38 28.10
N LEU A 178 -5.77 1.54 26.79
CA LEU A 178 -6.81 1.23 25.80
C LEU A 178 -7.29 -0.22 25.94
N ASN A 179 -6.36 -1.17 25.92
CA ASN A 179 -6.69 -2.59 26.02
C ASN A 179 -7.34 -2.98 27.36
N LYS A 180 -7.07 -2.23 28.44
CA LYS A 180 -7.74 -2.40 29.73
C LYS A 180 -9.17 -1.86 29.67
N SER A 181 -9.36 -0.67 29.11
CA SER A 181 -10.66 -0.02 28.98
C SER A 181 -11.64 -0.76 28.07
N LEU A 182 -11.17 -1.29 26.94
CA LEU A 182 -12.01 -2.03 25.99
C LEU A 182 -12.59 -3.33 26.58
N LYS A 183 -12.07 -3.84 27.71
CA LYS A 183 -12.67 -4.99 28.41
C LYS A 183 -14.12 -4.72 28.84
N LYS A 184 -14.49 -3.45 29.07
CA LYS A 184 -15.86 -3.03 29.40
C LYS A 184 -16.87 -3.43 28.31
N LEU A 185 -16.46 -3.44 27.04
CA LEU A 185 -17.34 -3.76 25.92
C LEU A 185 -17.82 -5.21 25.96
N LYS A 186 -16.94 -6.14 26.37
CA LYS A 186 -17.31 -7.55 26.54
C LYS A 186 -18.38 -7.74 27.63
N LEU A 187 -18.32 -6.96 28.71
CA LEU A 187 -19.32 -7.03 29.79
C LEU A 187 -20.68 -6.47 29.35
N LYS A 188 -20.69 -5.55 28.39
CA LYS A 188 -21.88 -4.91 27.83
C LYS A 188 -22.37 -5.55 26.52
N ASN A 189 -21.75 -6.66 26.07
CA ASN A 189 -22.02 -7.30 24.78
C ASN A 189 -21.97 -6.34 23.57
N VAL A 190 -21.10 -5.32 23.63
CA VAL A 190 -20.95 -4.35 22.55
C VAL A 190 -19.90 -4.85 21.57
N PRO A 191 -20.22 -4.97 20.28
CA PRO A 191 -19.25 -5.34 19.27
C PRO A 191 -18.25 -4.21 19.05
N TYR A 192 -16.98 -4.55 18.86
CA TYR A 192 -16.01 -3.60 18.35
C TYR A 192 -15.14 -4.19 17.25
N ILE A 193 -14.75 -3.31 16.36
CA ILE A 193 -14.00 -3.61 15.15
C ILE A 193 -12.60 -3.02 15.31
N SER A 194 -11.58 -3.85 15.14
CA SER A 194 -10.20 -3.34 15.09
C SER A 194 -9.73 -3.14 13.65
N ILE A 195 -8.93 -2.09 13.43
CA ILE A 195 -8.18 -1.88 12.20
C ILE A 195 -6.70 -1.74 12.57
N THR A 196 -5.90 -2.74 12.21
CA THR A 196 -4.48 -2.83 12.60
C THR A 196 -3.64 -3.44 11.46
N PRO A 197 -2.31 -3.26 11.46
CA PRO A 197 -1.42 -4.10 10.66
C PRO A 197 -1.65 -5.59 10.98
N LEU A 198 -1.47 -6.47 9.98
CA LEU A 198 -1.51 -7.92 10.21
C LEU A 198 -0.34 -8.34 11.10
N SER A 199 -0.61 -8.43 12.40
CA SER A 199 0.37 -8.80 13.42
C SER A 199 -0.33 -9.49 14.57
N LYS A 200 0.45 -10.17 15.43
CA LYS A 200 -0.06 -10.64 16.71
C LYS A 200 -0.16 -9.43 17.65
N ASN A 201 -1.37 -8.94 17.89
CA ASN A 201 -1.60 -7.86 18.83
C ASN A 201 -2.84 -8.07 19.72
N THR A 202 -2.80 -7.46 20.91
CA THR A 202 -3.82 -7.59 21.97
C THR A 202 -5.18 -7.05 21.53
N LEU A 203 -5.20 -5.89 20.85
CA LEU A 203 -6.43 -5.26 20.37
C LEU A 203 -7.20 -6.19 19.40
N ALA A 204 -6.53 -6.68 18.36
CA ALA A 204 -7.14 -7.54 17.35
C ALA A 204 -7.58 -8.90 17.93
N SER A 205 -6.81 -9.46 18.86
CA SER A 205 -7.14 -10.75 19.49
C SER A 205 -8.44 -10.75 20.30
N ARG A 206 -8.93 -9.57 20.68
CA ARG A 206 -10.11 -9.38 21.53
C ARG A 206 -11.28 -8.75 20.79
N ALA A 207 -11.09 -8.35 19.53
CA ALA A 207 -12.13 -7.68 18.76
C ALA A 207 -13.20 -8.64 18.27
N THR A 208 -14.40 -8.13 18.05
CA THR A 208 -15.49 -8.88 17.43
C THR A 208 -15.18 -9.17 15.97
N TYR A 209 -14.57 -8.21 15.29
CA TYR A 209 -14.11 -8.35 13.93
C TYR A 209 -12.82 -7.57 13.72
N ASN A 210 -11.99 -8.04 12.79
CA ASN A 210 -10.70 -7.44 12.48
C ASN A 210 -10.61 -7.11 11.00
N MET A 211 -10.12 -5.91 10.70
CA MET A 211 -9.60 -5.57 9.39
C MET A 211 -8.10 -5.39 9.50
N TYR A 212 -7.38 -6.00 8.56
CA TYR A 212 -5.93 -5.97 8.54
C TYR A 212 -5.40 -5.26 7.31
N TYR A 213 -4.25 -4.63 7.45
CA TYR A 213 -3.43 -4.15 6.34
C TYR A 213 -1.98 -4.61 6.49
N SER A 214 -1.22 -4.57 5.41
CA SER A 214 0.22 -4.77 5.44
C SER A 214 0.94 -3.43 5.50
N THR A 215 2.03 -3.37 6.24
CA THR A 215 2.90 -2.20 6.28
C THR A 215 4.29 -2.61 6.72
N THR A 216 5.29 -2.05 6.06
CA THR A 216 6.68 -2.12 6.48
C THR A 216 6.99 -0.97 7.44
N ILE A 217 7.81 -1.21 8.46
CA ILE A 217 8.28 -0.15 9.35
C ILE A 217 9.47 0.54 8.68
N LEU A 218 9.38 1.86 8.47
CA LEU A 218 10.49 2.65 7.97
C LEU A 218 11.34 3.13 9.15
N ASN A 219 12.54 2.59 9.28
CA ASN A 219 13.51 2.99 10.32
C ASN A 219 14.17 4.34 9.96
N ILE A 220 13.37 5.41 9.91
CA ILE A 220 13.83 6.77 9.56
C ILE A 220 14.71 7.36 10.68
N SER A 221 14.39 7.05 11.93
CA SER A 221 15.10 7.52 13.11
C SER A 221 15.29 6.39 14.09
N THR A 222 16.45 6.39 14.75
CA THR A 222 16.79 5.46 15.84
C THR A 222 16.46 6.03 17.21
N ALA A 223 16.00 7.29 17.28
CA ALA A 223 15.61 7.90 18.53
C ALA A 223 14.33 7.23 19.08
N PRO A 224 14.25 6.93 20.38
CA PRO A 224 13.06 6.36 20.98
C PRO A 224 11.82 7.22 20.71
N ASN A 225 10.67 6.58 20.43
CA ASN A 225 9.38 7.24 20.18
C ASN A 225 9.35 8.19 18.96
N THR A 226 10.24 7.99 17.99
CA THR A 226 10.24 8.74 16.70
C THR A 226 9.92 7.83 15.51
N GLU A 227 9.22 6.74 15.78
CA GLU A 227 8.75 5.77 14.78
C GLU A 227 7.88 6.47 13.74
N TYR A 228 8.23 6.32 12.47
CA TYR A 228 7.41 6.81 11.37
C TYR A 228 6.59 5.69 10.79
N ASN A 229 5.27 5.90 10.78
CA ASN A 229 4.30 5.03 10.16
C ASN A 229 3.72 5.77 8.96
N TYR A 230 3.74 5.15 7.78
CA TYR A 230 2.95 5.64 6.65
C TYR A 230 1.61 4.91 6.60
N PHE A 231 0.59 5.61 6.11
CA PHE A 231 -0.80 5.20 6.28
C PHE A 231 -1.53 4.93 4.96
N SER A 232 -0.83 4.91 3.81
CA SER A 232 -1.44 4.60 2.51
C SER A 232 -2.15 3.22 2.50
N PRO A 233 -1.58 2.15 3.08
CA PRO A 233 -2.30 0.89 3.24
C PRO A 233 -3.58 1.01 4.08
N LEU A 234 -3.54 1.81 5.16
CA LEU A 234 -4.70 2.04 6.01
C LEU A 234 -5.81 2.83 5.28
N GLU A 235 -5.44 3.74 4.39
CA GLU A 235 -6.40 4.44 3.52
C GLU A 235 -7.07 3.50 2.52
N LEU A 236 -6.34 2.52 1.98
CA LEU A 236 -6.95 1.46 1.16
C LEU A 236 -8.00 0.66 1.93
N VAL A 237 -7.76 0.38 3.22
CA VAL A 237 -8.75 -0.29 4.08
C VAL A 237 -10.02 0.56 4.24
N ALA A 238 -9.86 1.87 4.46
CA ALA A 238 -11.00 2.79 4.59
C ALA A 238 -11.88 2.80 3.33
N ASP A 239 -11.25 2.85 2.15
CA ASP A 239 -11.97 2.82 0.87
C ASP A 239 -12.61 1.45 0.59
N ALA A 240 -11.90 0.36 0.90
CA ALA A 240 -12.42 -0.99 0.72
C ALA A 240 -13.64 -1.26 1.61
N LEU A 241 -13.62 -0.80 2.87
CA LEU A 241 -14.76 -0.90 3.77
C LEU A 241 -15.99 -0.18 3.20
N PHE A 242 -15.81 1.05 2.70
CA PHE A 242 -16.90 1.83 2.12
C PHE A 242 -17.43 1.20 0.82
N ARG A 243 -16.55 0.74 -0.08
CA ARG A 243 -16.95 0.07 -1.32
C ARG A 243 -17.69 -1.23 -1.06
N SER A 244 -17.22 -2.02 -0.10
CA SER A 244 -17.94 -3.25 0.29
C SER A 244 -19.31 -2.95 0.88
N TYR A 245 -19.46 -1.84 1.60
CA TYR A 245 -20.78 -1.39 2.06
C TYR A 245 -21.70 -1.06 0.88
N ILE A 246 -21.21 -0.36 -0.14
CA ILE A 246 -21.96 -0.06 -1.38
C ILE A 246 -22.42 -1.35 -2.06
N ASP A 247 -21.51 -2.32 -2.20
CA ASP A 247 -21.82 -3.60 -2.83
C ASP A 247 -22.88 -4.40 -2.04
N THR A 248 -22.86 -4.30 -0.70
CA THR A 248 -23.83 -4.98 0.18
C THR A 248 -25.19 -4.27 0.21
N TYR A 249 -25.20 -2.93 0.17
CA TYR A 249 -26.38 -2.08 0.32
C TYR A 249 -26.41 -1.02 -0.79
N PRO A 250 -26.69 -1.41 -2.05
CA PRO A 250 -26.80 -0.46 -3.15
C PRO A 250 -27.97 0.51 -2.93
N LYS A 251 -27.81 1.75 -3.40
CA LYS A 251 -28.88 2.77 -3.40
C LYS A 251 -29.81 2.60 -4.59
#